data_AF-A0A665T6Q0-F1
#
_entry.id   AF-A0A665T6Q0-F1
#
_cell.length_a   1.000
_cell.length_b   1.000
_cell.length_c   1.000
_cell.angle_alpha   90.00
_cell.angle_beta   90.00
_cell.angle_gamma   90.00
#
_symmetry.space_group_name_H-M   'P 1'
#
loop_
_entity.id
_entity.type
_entity.pdbx_description
1 polymer ?
#
loop_
_entity_poly.entity_id
_entity_poly.type
_entity_poly.pdbx_seq_one_letter_code
_entity_poly.pdbx_strand_id
1 'polypeptide(L)'
;IFPFSCLYLLFGVFVVYMLHTGWLLYGFLNTKPCDGGRGESCISSYLTARPRLQVSLCFHPSSGRGTHQELSHLCLYLFILPMVNVSLPEETRANGTLYAVVYVHKAGVSPLEDSREVHYAAQLTTHISPTHMQGQKDTQKVQRQSGSSPRSEHPVSHWRPHLSVAMMSEDFTFNKAGLPSDVRRYMRVSQEGRQMIYLPLMLVNELSVRVRDLMEISSSTVQLPLTVSYEGISLRRFRFWVHLQDVVYSLRQFGFTEENIDEIKETLMGSNLYLLVLTALITALQLICEFLALKNDVSSWRKKKSLVGVSRKSVLWRSLSTLLIFLHLLEETSLLVLLPVGLGACVEVWKVFKVFKIHSVDAFCFTVQVNKLDEDERKTVDYDTQVCFYLVCLFPCWVLVRFPLFLYAFGFLSMAPQLFINHKLKSVSHLQGTVLMYRVINTLISDLCSCTSFFLSGSFSSSHQLSCFRDELLFLFYLYQRRYNMEIHSRYNQPCFV
;
A
#
# COMPACT_ATOMS: atom_id res chain seq x y z
N ILE A 1 28.26 14.18 -7.28
CA ILE A 1 28.46 15.17 -6.19
C ILE A 1 27.17 15.97 -6.17
N PHE A 2 26.30 15.79 -5.17
CA PHE A 2 25.30 16.81 -4.89
C PHE A 2 25.97 17.76 -3.90
N PRO A 3 26.19 19.05 -4.25
CA PRO A 3 26.82 19.97 -3.34
C PRO A 3 25.96 20.09 -2.08
N PHE A 4 26.58 20.24 -0.90
CA PHE A 4 25.89 20.39 0.38
C PHE A 4 24.77 21.46 0.34
N SER A 5 24.92 22.49 -0.51
CA SER A 5 23.90 23.51 -0.79
C SER A 5 22.58 22.94 -1.34
N CYS A 6 22.63 21.89 -2.18
CA CYS A 6 21.44 21.26 -2.73
C CYS A 6 20.66 20.45 -1.68
N LEU A 7 21.34 19.93 -0.65
CA LEU A 7 20.68 19.25 0.47
C LEU A 7 19.89 20.22 1.34
N TYR A 8 20.44 21.40 1.62
CA TYR A 8 19.70 22.46 2.34
C TYR A 8 18.52 22.99 1.52
N LEU A 9 18.69 23.10 0.20
CA LEU A 9 17.61 23.51 -0.69
C LEU A 9 16.48 22.46 -0.74
N LEU A 10 16.82 21.17 -0.86
CA LEU A 10 15.87 20.06 -0.75
C LEU A 10 15.16 20.04 0.60
N PHE A 11 15.89 20.28 1.69
CA PHE A 11 15.30 20.38 3.02
C PHE A 11 14.36 21.58 3.15
N GLY A 12 14.73 22.75 2.61
CA GLY A 12 13.87 23.93 2.56
C GLY A 12 12.58 23.68 1.76
N VAL A 13 12.70 23.07 0.57
CA VAL A 13 11.55 22.66 -0.24
C VAL A 13 10.68 21.66 0.52
N PHE A 14 11.26 20.70 1.21
CA PHE A 14 10.54 19.74 2.03
C PHE A 14 9.75 20.41 3.16
N VAL A 15 10.36 21.35 3.89
CA VAL A 15 9.67 22.10 4.97
C VAL A 15 8.52 22.93 4.41
N VAL A 16 8.73 23.64 3.29
CA VAL A 16 7.66 24.39 2.61
C VAL A 16 6.54 23.45 2.17
N TYR A 17 6.88 22.28 1.62
CA TYR A 17 5.90 21.27 1.24
C TYR A 17 5.10 20.75 2.44
N MET A 18 5.75 20.48 3.57
CA MET A 18 5.07 20.05 4.80
C MET A 18 4.13 21.13 5.34
N LEU A 19 4.57 22.40 5.36
CA LEU A 19 3.72 23.52 5.76
C LEU A 19 2.53 23.72 4.81
N HIS A 20 2.77 23.64 3.50
CA HIS A 20 1.72 23.71 2.48
C HIS A 20 0.72 22.55 2.64
N THR A 21 1.21 21.34 2.88
CA THR A 21 0.36 20.15 3.15
C THR A 21 -0.46 20.34 4.42
N GLY A 22 0.13 20.88 5.49
CA GLY A 22 -0.57 21.23 6.73
C GLY A 22 -1.66 22.29 6.50
N TRP A 23 -1.38 23.33 5.70
CA TRP A 23 -2.35 24.35 5.32
C TRP A 23 -3.51 23.77 4.50
N LEU A 24 -3.22 22.91 3.51
CA LEU A 24 -4.24 22.21 2.73
C LEU A 24 -5.10 21.29 3.60
N LEU A 25 -4.49 20.55 4.52
CA LEU A 25 -5.21 19.69 5.47
C LEU A 25 -6.09 20.52 6.43
N TYR A 26 -5.61 21.68 6.85
CA TYR A 26 -6.41 22.61 7.65
C TYR A 26 -7.62 23.12 6.85
N GLY A 27 -7.45 23.54 5.59
CA GLY A 27 -8.56 23.93 4.71
C GLY A 27 -9.49 22.77 4.32
N PHE A 28 -8.99 21.54 4.38
CA PHE A 28 -9.78 20.33 4.21
C PHE A 28 -10.74 20.11 5.39
N LEU A 29 -10.22 20.24 6.62
CA LEU A 29 -10.99 20.05 7.85
C LEU A 29 -11.92 21.24 8.16
N ASN A 30 -11.44 22.46 7.89
CA ASN A 30 -12.13 23.70 8.22
C ASN A 30 -12.47 24.46 6.93
N THR A 31 -13.70 24.29 6.46
CA THR A 31 -14.25 25.10 5.38
C THR A 31 -14.74 26.44 5.96
N LYS A 32 -14.27 27.56 5.39
CA LYS A 32 -14.75 28.88 5.82
C LYS A 32 -16.18 29.07 5.31
N PRO A 33 -17.17 29.35 6.19
CA PRO A 33 -18.53 29.65 5.75
C PRO A 33 -18.56 30.97 4.99
N CYS A 34 -19.58 31.14 4.15
CA CYS A 34 -19.78 32.39 3.41
C CYS A 34 -20.40 33.47 4.32
N ASP A 35 -19.70 34.60 4.50
CA ASP A 35 -20.18 35.74 5.27
C ASP A 35 -21.12 36.62 4.42
N GLY A 36 -22.42 36.29 4.45
CA GLY A 36 -23.45 37.04 3.72
C GLY A 36 -23.59 38.53 4.11
N GLY A 37 -23.03 38.94 5.25
CA GLY A 37 -23.05 40.33 5.72
C GLY A 37 -22.08 41.27 4.99
N ARG A 38 -21.15 40.75 4.16
CA ARG A 38 -20.15 41.57 3.43
C ARG A 38 -20.50 41.81 1.95
N GLY A 39 -21.71 41.47 1.51
CA GLY A 39 -22.14 41.65 0.12
C GLY A 39 -21.63 40.58 -0.86
N GLU A 40 -21.10 39.46 -0.36
CA GLU A 40 -20.70 38.32 -1.19
C GLU A 40 -21.92 37.50 -1.65
N SER A 41 -21.91 37.06 -2.92
CA SER A 41 -22.94 36.16 -3.45
C SER A 41 -22.75 34.73 -2.91
N CYS A 42 -23.38 34.43 -1.78
CA CYS A 42 -23.33 33.12 -1.15
C CYS A 42 -24.28 32.13 -1.85
N ILE A 43 -23.82 30.88 -1.96
CA ILE A 43 -24.62 29.76 -2.46
C ILE A 43 -25.13 28.98 -1.24
N SER A 44 -26.44 28.76 -1.16
CA SER A 44 -27.11 28.09 -0.05
C SER A 44 -27.63 26.69 -0.43
N SER A 45 -27.94 25.87 0.58
CA SER A 45 -28.43 24.51 0.37
C SER A 45 -29.92 24.49 0.03
N TYR A 46 -30.32 23.64 -0.92
CA TYR A 46 -31.74 23.33 -1.13
C TYR A 46 -32.39 22.71 0.12
N LEU A 47 -31.60 22.04 0.96
CA LEU A 47 -32.07 21.41 2.20
C LEU A 47 -32.41 22.42 3.31
N THR A 48 -31.91 23.66 3.23
CA THR A 48 -32.21 24.71 4.22
C THR A 48 -33.71 25.02 4.29
N ALA A 49 -34.43 24.89 3.17
CA ALA A 49 -35.88 25.06 3.11
C ALA A 49 -36.68 23.85 3.64
N ARG A 50 -36.01 22.79 4.11
CA ARG A 50 -36.59 21.50 4.53
C ARG A 50 -37.66 20.96 3.58
N PRO A 51 -37.35 20.79 2.27
CA PRO A 51 -38.28 20.22 1.31
C PRO A 51 -38.59 18.75 1.65
N ARG A 52 -39.83 18.32 1.40
CA ARG A 52 -40.18 16.89 1.46
C ARG A 52 -39.55 16.19 0.24
N LEU A 53 -38.46 15.47 0.47
CA LEU A 53 -37.74 14.71 -0.55
C LEU A 53 -38.10 13.23 -0.48
N GLN A 54 -38.09 12.57 -1.63
CA GLN A 54 -38.29 11.14 -1.78
C GLN A 54 -37.14 10.53 -2.59
N VAL A 55 -36.73 9.32 -2.20
CA VAL A 55 -35.69 8.56 -2.89
C VAL A 55 -36.34 7.41 -3.65
N SER A 56 -36.07 7.34 -4.95
CA SER A 56 -36.59 6.32 -5.86
C SER A 56 -35.42 5.58 -6.50
N LEU A 57 -35.47 4.25 -6.50
CA LEU A 57 -34.42 3.38 -7.04
C LEU A 57 -34.95 2.67 -8.28
N CYS A 58 -34.32 2.87 -9.44
CA CYS A 58 -34.73 2.27 -10.69
C CYS A 58 -33.58 1.46 -11.30
N PHE A 59 -33.87 0.33 -11.93
CA PHE A 59 -32.84 -0.55 -12.51
C PHE A 59 -32.87 -0.51 -14.04
N HIS A 60 -31.71 -0.37 -14.67
CA HIS A 60 -31.60 -0.27 -16.12
C HIS A 60 -30.27 -0.87 -16.63
N PRO A 61 -30.25 -1.55 -17.80
CA PRO A 61 -29.02 -2.09 -18.39
C PRO A 61 -28.05 -1.01 -18.90
N SER A 62 -28.52 0.21 -19.13
CA SER A 62 -27.68 1.36 -19.51
C SER A 62 -27.46 2.34 -18.34
N SER A 63 -26.36 3.10 -18.39
CA SER A 63 -26.02 4.14 -17.41
C SER A 63 -26.72 5.48 -17.64
N GLY A 64 -27.46 5.63 -18.76
CA GLY A 64 -28.19 6.84 -19.12
C GLY A 64 -29.55 7.00 -18.43
N ARG A 65 -30.16 8.19 -18.55
CA ARG A 65 -31.58 8.41 -18.18
C ARG A 65 -32.45 7.52 -19.09
N GLY A 66 -33.02 6.46 -18.51
CA GLY A 66 -34.02 5.63 -19.19
C GLY A 66 -35.25 6.45 -19.61
N THR A 67 -35.99 5.95 -20.59
CA THR A 67 -37.21 6.61 -21.05
C THR A 67 -38.36 6.42 -20.04
N HIS A 68 -39.35 7.33 -20.05
CA HIS A 68 -40.51 7.34 -19.13
C HIS A 68 -41.25 6.00 -19.00
N GLN A 69 -41.19 5.18 -20.06
CA GLN A 69 -41.91 3.91 -20.19
C GLN A 69 -41.14 2.71 -19.59
N GLU A 70 -39.82 2.83 -19.40
CA GLU A 70 -38.98 1.81 -18.74
C GLU A 70 -38.93 2.00 -17.22
N LEU A 71 -39.12 3.24 -16.74
CA LEU A 71 -39.02 3.59 -15.32
C LEU A 71 -40.22 3.11 -14.48
N SER A 72 -41.41 3.01 -15.07
CA SER A 72 -42.65 2.70 -14.33
C SER A 72 -42.75 1.27 -13.78
N HIS A 73 -41.98 0.32 -14.32
CA HIS A 73 -42.03 -1.08 -13.90
C HIS A 73 -40.92 -1.49 -12.91
N LEU A 74 -39.89 -0.67 -12.71
CA LEU A 74 -38.69 -1.03 -11.92
C LEU A 74 -38.29 -0.01 -10.85
N CYS A 75 -39.03 1.08 -10.66
CA CYS A 75 -38.73 2.04 -9.59
C CYS A 75 -39.35 1.62 -8.24
N LEU A 76 -38.52 1.40 -7.23
CA LEU A 76 -38.94 1.21 -5.83
C LEU A 76 -38.73 2.47 -5.00
N TYR A 77 -39.69 2.74 -4.12
CA TYR A 77 -39.60 3.83 -3.15
C TYR A 77 -38.83 3.38 -1.90
N LEU A 78 -37.70 4.02 -1.60
CA LEU A 78 -36.76 3.60 -0.55
C LEU A 78 -37.33 3.68 0.89
N PHE A 79 -38.46 4.35 1.09
CA PHE A 79 -39.04 4.57 2.42
C PHE A 79 -39.69 3.31 3.03
N ILE A 80 -39.82 2.22 2.25
CA ILE A 80 -40.75 1.12 2.59
C ILE A 80 -40.04 -0.21 2.88
N LEU A 81 -38.87 -0.53 2.28
CA LEU A 81 -38.20 -1.83 2.52
C LEU A 81 -36.66 -1.74 2.42
N PRO A 82 -35.91 -2.24 3.43
CA PRO A 82 -34.43 -2.28 3.40
C PRO A 82 -33.87 -3.40 2.50
N MET A 83 -34.68 -4.38 2.11
CA MET A 83 -34.30 -5.51 1.25
C MET A 83 -35.33 -5.71 0.14
N VAL A 84 -34.87 -5.82 -1.09
CA VAL A 84 -35.69 -5.94 -2.30
C VAL A 84 -35.14 -7.04 -3.20
N ASN A 85 -36.00 -7.92 -3.71
CA ASN A 85 -35.60 -8.89 -4.73
C ASN A 85 -35.72 -8.25 -6.12
N VAL A 86 -34.60 -8.12 -6.82
CA VAL A 86 -34.51 -7.51 -8.15
C VAL A 86 -34.60 -8.59 -9.22
N SER A 87 -35.50 -8.43 -10.19
CA SER A 87 -35.59 -9.29 -11.36
C SER A 87 -34.51 -8.93 -12.39
N LEU A 88 -33.75 -9.92 -12.83
CA LEU A 88 -32.63 -9.72 -13.76
C LEU A 88 -33.09 -9.79 -15.23
N PRO A 89 -32.78 -8.77 -16.06
CA PRO A 89 -32.99 -8.83 -17.50
C PRO A 89 -32.23 -10.00 -18.15
N GLU A 90 -32.70 -10.46 -19.31
CA GLU A 90 -32.01 -11.49 -20.11
C GLU A 90 -30.59 -11.06 -20.49
N GLU A 91 -30.41 -9.78 -20.84
CA GLU A 91 -29.11 -9.20 -21.14
C GLU A 91 -28.14 -9.35 -19.98
N THR A 92 -28.57 -9.05 -18.75
CA THR A 92 -27.73 -9.19 -17.54
C THR A 92 -27.40 -10.66 -17.26
N ARG A 93 -28.35 -11.59 -17.48
CA ARG A 93 -28.11 -13.05 -17.38
C ARG A 93 -27.14 -13.57 -18.44
N ALA A 94 -27.03 -12.88 -19.57
CA ALA A 94 -26.08 -13.14 -20.65
C ALA A 94 -24.77 -12.34 -20.48
N ASN A 95 -24.27 -12.21 -19.24
CA ASN A 95 -23.07 -11.43 -18.90
C ASN A 95 -23.14 -9.92 -19.23
N GLY A 96 -24.34 -9.34 -19.29
CA GLY A 96 -24.53 -7.90 -19.41
C GLY A 96 -24.35 -7.15 -18.08
N THR A 97 -24.19 -5.84 -18.18
CA THR A 97 -24.13 -4.95 -17.01
C THR A 97 -25.52 -4.51 -16.57
N LEU A 98 -25.74 -4.40 -15.25
CA LEU A 98 -26.95 -3.78 -14.70
C LEU A 98 -26.57 -2.58 -13.83
N TYR A 99 -27.29 -1.48 -13.99
CA TYR A 99 -27.14 -0.26 -13.20
C TYR A 99 -28.36 -0.06 -12.30
N ALA A 100 -28.11 0.40 -11.08
CA ALA A 100 -29.10 1.02 -10.19
C ALA A 100 -28.98 2.53 -10.31
N VAL A 101 -30.02 3.18 -10.79
CA VAL A 101 -30.13 4.64 -10.79
C VAL A 101 -30.93 5.07 -9.58
N VAL A 102 -30.26 5.76 -8.67
CA VAL A 102 -30.87 6.34 -7.47
C VAL A 102 -31.28 7.78 -7.79
N TYR A 103 -32.55 8.10 -7.62
CA TYR A 103 -33.14 9.42 -7.84
C TYR A 103 -33.55 10.05 -6.51
N VAL A 104 -33.21 11.32 -6.31
CA VAL A 104 -33.69 12.16 -5.22
C VAL A 104 -34.49 13.30 -5.83
N HIS A 105 -35.79 13.35 -5.51
CA HIS A 105 -36.73 14.29 -6.09
C HIS A 105 -37.76 14.76 -5.05
N LYS A 106 -38.53 15.79 -5.38
CA LYS A 106 -39.62 16.28 -4.52
C LYS A 106 -40.70 15.20 -4.36
N ALA A 107 -41.14 14.98 -3.13
CA ALA A 107 -42.20 14.03 -2.83
C ALA A 107 -43.50 14.39 -3.56
N GLY A 108 -44.12 13.40 -4.19
CA GLY A 108 -45.37 13.56 -4.94
C GLY A 108 -45.22 13.97 -6.42
N VAL A 109 -43.99 14.17 -6.91
CA VAL A 109 -43.69 14.38 -8.34
C VAL A 109 -42.87 13.18 -8.84
N SER A 110 -43.05 12.76 -10.09
CA SER A 110 -42.21 11.69 -10.65
C SER A 110 -40.76 12.19 -10.82
N PRO A 111 -39.73 11.33 -10.68
CA PRO A 111 -38.33 11.75 -10.83
C PRO A 111 -38.08 12.50 -12.15
N LEU A 112 -38.58 11.95 -13.26
CA LEU A 112 -38.40 12.45 -14.61
C LEU A 112 -39.02 13.85 -14.86
N GLU A 113 -40.08 14.21 -14.13
CA GLU A 113 -40.75 15.50 -14.24
C GLU A 113 -40.12 16.58 -13.35
N ASP A 114 -39.33 16.20 -12.35
CA ASP A 114 -38.70 17.15 -11.43
C ASP A 114 -37.44 17.76 -12.04
N SER A 115 -37.52 19.04 -12.42
CA SER A 115 -36.36 19.81 -12.89
C SER A 115 -35.20 19.89 -11.88
N ARG A 116 -35.47 19.65 -10.59
CA ARG A 116 -34.51 19.71 -9.47
C ARG A 116 -34.10 18.32 -8.98
N GLU A 117 -34.31 17.27 -9.80
CA GLU A 117 -33.85 15.93 -9.44
C GLU A 117 -32.32 15.81 -9.43
N VAL A 118 -31.83 14.99 -8.51
CA VAL A 118 -30.45 14.54 -8.48
C VAL A 118 -30.46 13.03 -8.67
N HIS A 119 -29.67 12.55 -9.62
CA HIS A 119 -29.54 11.13 -9.88
C HIS A 119 -28.08 10.68 -9.87
N TYR A 120 -27.85 9.44 -9.48
CA TYR A 120 -26.56 8.77 -9.57
C TYR A 120 -26.77 7.33 -10.04
N ALA A 121 -25.95 6.89 -11.00
CA ALA A 121 -25.96 5.52 -11.50
C ALA A 121 -24.84 4.72 -10.84
N ALA A 122 -25.20 3.66 -10.13
CA ALA A 122 -24.27 2.70 -9.52
C ALA A 122 -24.32 1.38 -10.29
N GLN A 123 -23.16 0.80 -10.57
CA GLN A 123 -23.09 -0.49 -11.23
C GLN A 123 -23.38 -1.60 -10.20
N LEU A 124 -24.36 -2.46 -10.48
CA LEU A 124 -24.72 -3.59 -9.60
C LEU A 124 -24.00 -4.89 -9.96
N THR A 125 -23.41 -4.96 -11.17
CA THR A 125 -22.68 -6.13 -11.62
C THR A 125 -21.20 -5.83 -11.85
N THR A 126 -20.33 -6.80 -11.54
CA THR A 126 -18.88 -6.70 -11.75
C THR A 126 -18.36 -7.95 -12.42
N HIS A 127 -17.41 -7.80 -13.35
CA HIS A 127 -16.78 -8.92 -14.03
C HIS A 127 -15.48 -9.29 -13.33
N ILE A 128 -15.36 -10.54 -12.90
CA ILE A 128 -14.16 -11.07 -12.23
C ILE A 128 -13.75 -12.36 -12.93
N SER A 129 -12.44 -12.49 -13.17
CA SER A 129 -11.85 -13.71 -13.75
C SER A 129 -11.70 -14.80 -12.67
N PRO A 130 -12.02 -16.07 -12.96
CA PRO A 130 -12.06 -17.15 -11.98
C PRO A 130 -10.71 -17.43 -11.29
N THR A 131 -9.58 -17.14 -11.92
CA THR A 131 -8.22 -17.35 -11.36
C THR A 131 -7.98 -16.56 -10.08
N HIS A 132 -8.60 -15.38 -9.93
CA HIS A 132 -8.40 -14.53 -8.75
C HIS A 132 -9.08 -15.07 -7.47
N MET A 133 -10.12 -15.91 -7.57
CA MET A 133 -10.84 -16.42 -6.39
C MET A 133 -10.19 -17.68 -5.76
N GLN A 134 -9.23 -18.29 -6.45
CA GLN A 134 -8.62 -19.56 -6.03
C GLN A 134 -7.47 -19.35 -5.01
N GLY A 135 -6.87 -18.15 -4.96
CA GLY A 135 -5.75 -17.82 -4.07
C GLY A 135 -6.06 -17.97 -2.56
N GLN A 136 -7.33 -18.05 -2.19
CA GLN A 136 -7.76 -18.19 -0.79
C GLN A 136 -8.15 -19.64 -0.38
N LYS A 137 -8.11 -20.62 -1.29
CA LYS A 137 -8.47 -22.03 -0.98
C LYS A 137 -7.29 -23.00 -0.88
N ASP A 138 -6.08 -22.60 -1.27
CA ASP A 138 -4.96 -23.54 -1.38
C ASP A 138 -4.12 -23.73 -0.10
N THR A 139 -4.48 -23.12 1.03
CA THR A 139 -3.84 -23.43 2.33
C THR A 139 -4.55 -24.54 3.13
N GLN A 140 -5.70 -25.04 2.68
CA GLN A 140 -6.36 -26.21 3.28
C GLN A 140 -7.16 -27.01 2.24
N LYS A 141 -6.49 -27.72 1.31
CA LYS A 141 -7.06 -28.88 0.61
C LYS A 141 -6.04 -29.67 -0.24
N VAL A 142 -4.91 -30.06 0.34
CA VAL A 142 -4.14 -31.20 -0.23
C VAL A 142 -4.77 -32.50 0.26
N GLN A 143 -5.87 -32.91 -0.39
CA GLN A 143 -6.34 -34.29 -0.64
C GLN A 143 -7.87 -34.28 -0.84
N ARG A 144 -8.31 -34.27 -2.10
CA ARG A 144 -9.28 -35.23 -2.66
C ARG A 144 -9.52 -34.94 -4.16
N GLN A 145 -8.99 -35.86 -4.96
CA GLN A 145 -9.47 -36.40 -6.24
C GLN A 145 -10.37 -35.53 -7.14
N SER A 146 -9.78 -35.19 -8.30
CA SER A 146 -10.28 -35.31 -9.68
C SER A 146 -11.80 -35.33 -9.91
N GLY A 147 -12.29 -34.28 -10.59
CA GLY A 147 -13.57 -34.32 -11.32
C GLY A 147 -14.28 -32.98 -11.42
N SER A 148 -13.73 -32.01 -12.17
CA SER A 148 -14.57 -30.98 -12.82
C SER A 148 -13.86 -30.42 -14.05
N SER A 149 -14.62 -30.25 -15.13
CA SER A 149 -14.15 -29.73 -16.44
C SER A 149 -13.38 -28.42 -16.30
N PRO A 150 -12.46 -28.08 -17.23
CA PRO A 150 -11.82 -26.78 -17.24
C PRO A 150 -12.91 -25.70 -17.35
N ARG A 151 -13.18 -24.97 -16.26
CA ARG A 151 -14.02 -23.77 -16.30
C ARG A 151 -13.32 -22.80 -17.24
N SER A 152 -13.99 -22.44 -18.33
CA SER A 152 -13.49 -21.50 -19.33
C SER A 152 -12.97 -20.22 -18.64
N GLU A 153 -11.79 -19.75 -19.05
CA GLU A 153 -11.09 -18.54 -18.55
C GLU A 153 -11.86 -17.21 -18.78
N HIS A 154 -13.14 -17.29 -19.18
CA HIS A 154 -13.94 -16.12 -19.47
C HIS A 154 -14.39 -15.42 -18.18
N PRO A 155 -14.35 -14.08 -18.13
CA PRO A 155 -14.81 -13.32 -16.97
C PRO A 155 -16.30 -13.55 -16.75
N VAL A 156 -16.69 -13.86 -15.51
CA VAL A 156 -18.08 -14.13 -15.12
C VAL A 156 -18.65 -12.90 -14.41
N SER A 157 -19.91 -12.56 -14.71
CA SER A 157 -20.63 -11.49 -14.03
C SER A 157 -21.01 -11.87 -12.60
N HIS A 158 -20.73 -10.97 -11.67
CA HIS A 158 -21.06 -11.11 -10.26
C HIS A 158 -22.00 -10.00 -9.82
N TRP A 159 -22.91 -10.31 -8.90
CA TRP A 159 -23.91 -9.45 -8.31
C TRP A 159 -23.43 -8.82 -7.01
N ARG A 160 -23.75 -7.55 -6.82
CA ARG A 160 -23.53 -6.79 -5.58
C ARG A 160 -24.82 -6.78 -4.74
N PRO A 161 -24.87 -7.51 -3.61
CA PRO A 161 -26.08 -7.61 -2.80
C PRO A 161 -26.32 -6.39 -1.90
N HIS A 162 -25.34 -5.51 -1.72
CA HIS A 162 -25.45 -4.34 -0.84
C HIS A 162 -25.22 -3.04 -1.62
N LEU A 163 -26.20 -2.13 -1.59
CA LEU A 163 -26.11 -0.79 -2.14
C LEU A 163 -26.22 0.24 -1.01
N SER A 164 -25.11 0.89 -0.70
CA SER A 164 -25.07 1.92 0.34
C SER A 164 -25.09 3.32 -0.27
N VAL A 165 -26.16 4.06 -0.03
CA VAL A 165 -26.36 5.43 -0.51
C VAL A 165 -26.15 6.40 0.65
N ALA A 166 -25.22 7.33 0.49
CA ALA A 166 -24.95 8.38 1.44
C ALA A 166 -25.43 9.73 0.90
N MET A 167 -26.26 10.43 1.67
CA MET A 167 -26.76 11.76 1.32
C MET A 167 -26.26 12.79 2.31
N MET A 168 -25.83 13.95 1.81
CA MET A 168 -25.39 15.01 2.68
C MET A 168 -26.56 15.58 3.48
N SER A 169 -26.41 15.61 4.80
CA SER A 169 -27.46 16.07 5.73
C SER A 169 -27.21 17.47 6.30
N GLU A 170 -25.95 17.91 6.31
CA GLU A 170 -25.56 19.24 6.81
C GLU A 170 -25.70 20.30 5.71
N ASP A 171 -26.17 21.49 6.07
CA ASP A 171 -26.14 22.68 5.23
C ASP A 171 -24.82 23.42 5.38
N PHE A 172 -24.22 23.82 4.26
CA PHE A 172 -23.01 24.62 4.26
C PHE A 172 -23.12 25.72 3.21
N THR A 173 -22.67 26.92 3.54
CA THR A 173 -22.68 28.05 2.61
C THR A 173 -21.27 28.34 2.13
N PHE A 174 -21.13 28.66 0.86
CA PHE A 174 -19.83 28.97 0.26
C PHE A 174 -19.99 30.06 -0.81
N ASN A 175 -18.92 30.81 -1.06
CA ASN A 175 -18.84 31.67 -2.22
C ASN A 175 -18.28 30.87 -3.42
N LYS A 176 -18.44 31.39 -4.63
CA LYS A 176 -17.97 30.72 -5.86
C LYS A 176 -16.47 30.41 -5.88
N ALA A 177 -15.65 31.19 -5.17
CA ALA A 177 -14.20 31.03 -5.08
C ALA A 177 -13.76 30.02 -4.01
N GLY A 178 -14.58 29.79 -2.99
CA GLY A 178 -14.31 28.95 -1.83
C GLY A 178 -14.88 27.55 -1.95
N LEU A 179 -15.54 27.22 -3.06
CA LEU A 179 -16.01 25.87 -3.33
C LEU A 179 -14.81 24.93 -3.53
N PRO A 180 -14.66 23.87 -2.70
CA PRO A 180 -13.60 22.89 -2.91
C PRO A 180 -13.77 22.15 -4.24
N SER A 181 -12.67 21.96 -4.97
CA SER A 181 -12.69 21.34 -6.31
C SER A 181 -13.17 19.89 -6.29
N ASP A 182 -12.94 19.19 -5.18
CA ASP A 182 -13.38 17.82 -4.89
C ASP A 182 -14.91 17.68 -4.89
N VAL A 183 -15.62 18.66 -4.33
CA VAL A 183 -17.09 18.63 -4.23
C VAL A 183 -17.76 19.09 -5.53
N ARG A 184 -17.06 19.90 -6.33
CA ARG A 184 -17.60 20.53 -7.54
C ARG A 184 -18.18 19.54 -8.56
N ARG A 185 -17.65 18.31 -8.64
CA ARG A 185 -18.12 17.27 -9.57
C ARG A 185 -19.47 16.67 -9.18
N TYR A 186 -19.79 16.69 -7.89
CA TYR A 186 -21.02 16.12 -7.34
C TYR A 186 -22.12 17.19 -7.17
N MET A 187 -21.74 18.46 -7.25
CA MET A 187 -22.64 19.57 -6.98
C MET A 187 -23.32 20.06 -8.26
N ARG A 188 -24.66 20.08 -8.24
CA ARG A 188 -25.48 20.79 -9.22
C ARG A 188 -26.02 22.05 -8.58
N VAL A 189 -25.83 23.20 -9.24
CA VAL A 189 -26.32 24.50 -8.76
C VAL A 189 -27.49 24.91 -9.64
N SER A 190 -28.57 25.35 -9.00
CA SER A 190 -29.77 25.91 -9.63
C SER A 190 -29.91 27.38 -9.23
N GLN A 191 -30.40 28.20 -10.15
CA GLN A 191 -30.68 29.61 -9.92
C GLN A 191 -32.16 29.81 -9.58
N GLU A 192 -32.44 30.34 -8.39
CA GLU A 192 -33.79 30.71 -7.97
C GLU A 192 -33.83 32.23 -7.72
N GLY A 193 -34.23 32.97 -8.75
CA GLY A 193 -34.26 34.43 -8.73
C GLY A 193 -32.85 35.04 -8.54
N ARG A 194 -32.63 35.73 -7.41
CA ARG A 194 -31.33 36.33 -7.05
C ARG A 194 -30.44 35.43 -6.19
N GLN A 195 -30.94 34.28 -5.72
CA GLN A 195 -30.21 33.37 -4.86
C GLN A 195 -29.73 32.15 -5.65
N MET A 196 -28.47 31.76 -5.42
CA MET A 196 -27.88 30.55 -5.97
C MET A 196 -28.06 29.42 -4.96
N ILE A 197 -28.67 28.31 -5.37
CA ILE A 197 -28.97 27.19 -4.48
C ILE A 197 -28.33 25.93 -5.05
N TYR A 198 -27.62 25.15 -4.23
CA TYR A 198 -27.11 23.85 -4.65
C TYR A 198 -28.08 22.72 -4.27
N LEU A 199 -28.24 21.77 -5.18
CA LEU A 199 -29.05 20.57 -4.97
C LEU A 199 -28.34 19.58 -4.02
N PRO A 200 -29.10 18.68 -3.36
CA PRO A 200 -28.51 17.76 -2.40
C PRO A 200 -27.39 16.91 -3.01
N LEU A 201 -26.30 16.79 -2.27
CA LEU A 201 -25.15 15.98 -2.66
C LEU A 201 -25.39 14.52 -2.24
N MET A 202 -25.22 13.62 -3.19
CA MET A 202 -25.37 12.18 -2.98
C MET A 202 -24.13 11.45 -3.50
N LEU A 203 -23.73 10.41 -2.75
CA LEU A 203 -22.63 9.54 -3.07
C LEU A 203 -23.06 8.09 -2.84
N VAL A 204 -22.81 7.21 -3.80
CA VAL A 204 -22.92 5.77 -3.57
C VAL A 204 -21.58 5.29 -3.02
N ASN A 205 -21.63 4.60 -1.88
CA ASN A 205 -20.46 4.10 -1.20
C ASN A 205 -19.91 2.85 -1.93
N GLU A 206 -19.10 3.07 -2.96
CA GLU A 206 -18.39 2.00 -3.67
C GLU A 206 -17.31 1.33 -2.80
N LEU A 207 -16.91 1.98 -1.70
CA LEU A 207 -15.85 1.51 -0.80
C LEU A 207 -16.34 0.43 0.16
N SER A 208 -17.65 0.33 0.43
CA SER A 208 -18.22 -0.77 1.21
C SER A 208 -18.31 -2.08 0.43
N VAL A 209 -18.14 -2.05 -0.90
CA VAL A 209 -18.20 -3.24 -1.75
C VAL A 209 -16.91 -4.06 -1.65
N ARG A 210 -17.08 -5.36 -1.36
CA ARG A 210 -16.02 -6.37 -1.29
C ARG A 210 -16.19 -7.45 -2.33
N VAL A 211 -15.09 -8.03 -2.78
CA VAL A 211 -15.05 -9.21 -3.63
C VAL A 211 -15.69 -10.41 -2.93
N ARG A 212 -15.44 -10.60 -1.62
CA ARG A 212 -15.99 -11.72 -0.83
C ARG A 212 -17.52 -11.73 -0.71
N ASP A 213 -18.14 -10.56 -0.84
CA ASP A 213 -19.59 -10.40 -0.69
C ASP A 213 -20.34 -10.53 -2.04
N LEU A 214 -19.60 -10.69 -3.15
CA LEU A 214 -20.17 -10.81 -4.48
C LEU A 214 -20.77 -12.20 -4.73
N MET A 215 -21.91 -12.23 -5.42
CA MET A 215 -22.60 -13.47 -5.77
C MET A 215 -22.47 -13.76 -7.28
N GLU A 216 -22.08 -14.97 -7.67
CA GLU A 216 -21.98 -15.35 -9.09
C GLU A 216 -23.36 -15.35 -9.77
N ILE A 217 -23.48 -14.69 -10.94
CA ILE A 217 -24.73 -14.68 -11.71
C ILE A 217 -24.70 -15.85 -12.68
N SER A 218 -25.66 -16.76 -12.54
CA SER A 218 -25.89 -17.85 -13.47
C SER A 218 -26.97 -17.48 -14.49
N SER A 219 -26.96 -18.12 -15.66
CA SER A 219 -28.02 -17.96 -16.67
C SER A 219 -29.41 -18.36 -16.16
N SER A 220 -29.48 -19.23 -15.15
CA SER A 220 -30.72 -19.65 -14.47
C SER A 220 -31.21 -18.72 -13.37
N THR A 221 -30.40 -17.75 -12.93
CA THR A 221 -30.77 -16.87 -11.81
C THR A 221 -31.72 -15.78 -12.27
N VAL A 222 -33.01 -15.84 -11.89
CA VAL A 222 -34.03 -14.86 -12.32
C VAL A 222 -34.16 -13.68 -11.35
N GLN A 223 -33.99 -13.92 -10.03
CA GLN A 223 -34.13 -12.90 -8.99
C GLN A 223 -32.94 -12.95 -8.04
N LEU A 224 -32.45 -11.78 -7.61
CA LEU A 224 -31.40 -11.65 -6.62
C LEU A 224 -31.75 -10.62 -5.54
N PRO A 225 -31.34 -10.86 -4.28
CA PRO A 225 -31.60 -9.93 -3.19
C PRO A 225 -30.68 -8.70 -3.29
N LEU A 226 -31.26 -7.53 -3.06
CA LEU A 226 -30.56 -6.25 -2.92
C LEU A 226 -30.95 -5.61 -1.60
N THR A 227 -29.97 -5.36 -0.75
CA THR A 227 -30.13 -4.61 0.49
C THR A 227 -29.70 -3.17 0.24
N VAL A 228 -30.59 -2.22 0.49
CA VAL A 228 -30.33 -0.80 0.27
C VAL A 228 -30.24 -0.10 1.61
N SER A 229 -29.07 0.47 1.92
CA SER A 229 -28.87 1.25 3.14
C SER A 229 -28.76 2.73 2.80
N TYR A 230 -29.51 3.57 3.52
CA TYR A 230 -29.48 5.01 3.37
C TYR A 230 -28.91 5.67 4.63
N GLU A 231 -27.82 6.43 4.49
CA GLU A 231 -27.19 7.15 5.61
C GLU A 231 -26.98 8.64 5.31
N GLY A 232 -27.14 9.46 6.36
CA GLY A 232 -26.82 10.88 6.32
C GLY A 232 -25.35 11.14 6.66
N ILE A 233 -24.65 11.95 5.86
CA ILE A 233 -23.23 12.26 6.08
C ILE A 233 -22.96 13.77 6.20
N SER A 234 -21.90 14.10 6.96
CA SER A 234 -21.36 15.45 7.12
C SER A 234 -20.45 15.85 5.97
N LEU A 235 -20.22 17.14 5.77
CA LEU A 235 -19.34 17.63 4.69
C LEU A 235 -17.91 17.08 4.81
N ARG A 236 -17.37 17.04 6.04
CA ARG A 236 -16.01 16.52 6.29
C ARG A 236 -15.90 15.05 5.92
N ARG A 237 -16.89 14.23 6.32
CA ARG A 237 -16.92 12.80 5.98
C ARG A 237 -17.12 12.61 4.48
N PHE A 238 -17.99 13.39 3.83
CA PHE A 238 -18.19 13.37 2.37
C PHE A 238 -16.87 13.59 1.63
N ARG A 239 -16.15 14.67 1.95
CA ARG A 239 -14.87 14.99 1.29
C ARG A 239 -13.83 13.90 1.52
N PHE A 240 -13.80 13.32 2.72
CA PHE A 240 -12.92 12.20 3.03
C PHE A 240 -13.23 10.96 2.18
N TRP A 241 -14.51 10.58 2.05
CA TRP A 241 -14.93 9.46 1.19
C TRP A 241 -14.54 9.67 -0.28
N VAL A 242 -14.74 10.87 -0.82
CA VAL A 242 -14.37 11.20 -2.21
C VAL A 242 -12.86 11.00 -2.42
N HIS A 243 -12.02 11.55 -1.54
CA HIS A 243 -10.57 11.33 -1.65
C HIS A 243 -10.17 9.87 -1.47
N LEU A 244 -10.84 9.14 -0.57
CA LEU A 244 -10.57 7.72 -0.36
C LEU A 244 -10.88 6.90 -1.62
N GLN A 245 -11.95 7.23 -2.32
CA GLN A 245 -12.30 6.64 -3.60
C GLN A 245 -11.23 6.92 -4.67
N ASP A 246 -10.72 8.16 -4.75
CA ASP A 246 -9.62 8.52 -5.67
C ASP A 246 -8.31 7.77 -5.33
N VAL A 247 -8.02 7.57 -4.05
CA VAL A 247 -6.85 6.78 -3.61
C VAL A 247 -7.02 5.31 -4.02
N VAL A 248 -8.18 4.70 -3.78
CA VAL A 248 -8.44 3.32 -4.19
C VAL A 248 -8.37 3.17 -5.71
N TYR A 249 -8.88 4.14 -6.46
CA TYR A 249 -8.74 4.16 -7.92
C TYR A 249 -7.27 4.23 -8.35
N SER A 250 -6.46 5.06 -7.69
CA SER A 250 -5.02 5.15 -7.95
C SER A 250 -4.30 3.84 -7.59
N LEU A 251 -4.66 3.18 -6.48
CA LEU A 251 -4.10 1.88 -6.10
C LEU A 251 -4.35 0.81 -7.17
N ARG A 252 -5.56 0.79 -7.75
CA ARG A 252 -5.85 -0.09 -8.91
C ARG A 252 -4.91 0.20 -10.08
N GLN A 253 -4.67 1.47 -10.39
CA GLN A 253 -3.75 1.86 -11.47
C GLN A 253 -2.29 1.48 -11.19
N PHE A 254 -1.88 1.44 -9.92
CA PHE A 254 -0.58 0.93 -9.51
C PHE A 254 -0.47 -0.60 -9.53
N GLY A 255 -1.51 -1.32 -9.96
CA GLY A 255 -1.50 -2.77 -10.11
C GLY A 255 -1.79 -3.53 -8.82
N PHE A 256 -2.42 -2.90 -7.81
CA PHE A 256 -2.91 -3.66 -6.65
C PHE A 256 -4.05 -4.59 -7.06
N THR A 257 -4.02 -5.83 -6.56
CA THR A 257 -5.11 -6.80 -6.74
C THR A 257 -6.35 -6.34 -5.96
N GLU A 258 -7.55 -6.72 -6.43
CA GLU A 258 -8.80 -6.35 -5.75
C GLU A 258 -8.88 -6.90 -4.33
N GLU A 259 -8.23 -8.04 -4.04
CA GLU A 259 -8.13 -8.63 -2.70
C GLU A 259 -7.31 -7.75 -1.74
N ASN A 260 -6.12 -7.30 -2.16
CA ASN A 260 -5.27 -6.42 -1.37
C ASN A 260 -5.94 -5.05 -1.17
N ILE A 261 -6.65 -4.56 -2.20
CA ILE A 261 -7.44 -3.34 -2.11
C ILE A 261 -8.57 -3.51 -1.10
N ASP A 262 -9.20 -4.68 -1.05
CA ASP A 262 -10.22 -4.94 -0.06
C ASP A 262 -9.64 -4.95 1.36
N GLU A 263 -8.51 -5.60 1.59
CA GLU A 263 -7.85 -5.49 2.90
C GLU A 263 -7.57 -4.01 3.27
N ILE A 264 -7.10 -3.21 2.30
CA ILE A 264 -6.89 -1.76 2.48
C ILE A 264 -8.21 -1.04 2.79
N LYS A 265 -9.30 -1.20 2.03
CA LYS A 265 -10.54 -0.49 2.40
C LYS A 265 -11.06 -0.97 3.76
N GLU A 266 -10.81 -2.21 4.17
CA GLU A 266 -11.27 -2.75 5.47
C GLU A 266 -10.55 -2.07 6.62
N THR A 267 -9.23 -1.96 6.51
CA THR A 267 -8.44 -1.19 7.47
C THR A 267 -8.86 0.28 7.50
N LEU A 268 -9.13 0.90 6.35
CA LEU A 268 -9.49 2.32 6.24
C LEU A 268 -10.89 2.63 6.79
N MET A 269 -11.87 1.76 6.54
CA MET A 269 -13.26 1.96 7.00
C MET A 269 -13.49 1.50 8.45
N GLY A 270 -12.78 0.46 8.89
CA GLY A 270 -12.97 -0.16 10.20
C GLY A 270 -12.12 0.43 11.33
N SER A 271 -11.09 1.22 11.01
CA SER A 271 -10.15 1.72 12.03
C SER A 271 -10.49 3.12 12.55
N ASN A 272 -10.09 3.39 13.79
CA ASN A 272 -10.07 4.75 14.31
C ASN A 272 -9.10 5.62 13.50
N LEU A 273 -9.53 6.82 13.13
CA LEU A 273 -8.71 7.76 12.33
C LEU A 273 -7.34 8.05 12.95
N TYR A 274 -7.25 8.08 14.29
CA TYR A 274 -5.99 8.24 15.01
C TYR A 274 -4.99 7.09 14.77
N LEU A 275 -5.48 5.84 14.73
CA LEU A 275 -4.63 4.67 14.46
C LEU A 275 -4.14 4.70 13.02
N LEU A 276 -5.01 5.05 12.08
CA LEU A 276 -4.67 5.16 10.66
C LEU A 276 -3.59 6.22 10.42
N VAL A 277 -3.71 7.40 11.04
CA VAL A 277 -2.68 8.45 10.96
C VAL A 277 -1.36 7.99 11.58
N LEU A 278 -1.41 7.28 12.71
CA LEU A 278 -0.22 6.73 13.35
C LEU A 278 0.47 5.69 12.46
N THR A 279 -0.29 4.75 11.88
CA THR A 279 0.24 3.74 10.95
C THR A 279 0.85 4.40 9.72
N ALA A 280 0.22 5.44 9.15
CA ALA A 280 0.78 6.19 8.02
C ALA A 280 2.10 6.91 8.39
N LEU A 281 2.21 7.46 9.60
CA LEU A 281 3.43 8.09 10.07
C LEU A 281 4.56 7.07 10.26
N ILE A 282 4.24 5.90 10.84
CA ILE A 282 5.18 4.80 11.07
C ILE A 282 5.72 4.27 9.73
N THR A 283 4.84 3.99 8.76
CA THR A 283 5.26 3.50 7.44
C THR A 283 6.09 4.53 6.68
N ALA A 284 5.75 5.81 6.77
CA ALA A 284 6.57 6.88 6.20
C ALA A 284 7.98 6.93 6.83
N LEU A 285 8.09 6.78 8.15
CA LEU A 285 9.38 6.76 8.85
C LEU A 285 10.22 5.53 8.46
N GLN A 286 9.59 4.36 8.29
CA GLN A 286 10.25 3.15 7.81
C GLN A 286 10.84 3.34 6.40
N LEU A 287 10.03 3.84 5.46
CA LEU A 287 10.48 4.12 4.10
C LEU A 287 11.64 5.12 4.06
N ILE A 288 11.61 6.16 4.91
CA ILE A 288 12.71 7.11 5.03
C ILE A 288 13.98 6.42 5.54
N CYS A 289 13.87 5.56 6.56
CA CYS A 289 15.02 4.82 7.10
C CYS A 289 15.64 3.88 6.06
N GLU A 290 14.81 3.18 5.28
CA GLU A 290 15.26 2.30 4.19
C GLU A 290 15.99 3.08 3.10
N PHE A 291 15.43 4.22 2.69
CA PHE A 291 16.07 5.08 1.70
C PHE A 291 17.41 5.63 2.20
N LEU A 292 17.49 6.07 3.46
CA LEU A 292 18.73 6.53 4.08
C LEU A 292 19.77 5.42 4.18
N ALA A 293 19.35 4.20 4.54
CA ALA A 293 20.21 3.03 4.58
C ALA A 293 20.79 2.75 3.17
N LEU A 294 19.96 2.72 2.13
CA LEU A 294 20.38 2.50 0.75
C LEU A 294 21.34 3.59 0.25
N LYS A 295 20.99 4.87 0.46
CA LYS A 295 21.83 6.01 0.07
C LYS A 295 23.22 5.93 0.71
N ASN A 296 23.27 5.62 1.99
CA ASN A 296 24.52 5.56 2.72
C ASN A 296 25.35 4.33 2.36
N ASP A 297 24.70 3.21 2.03
CA ASP A 297 25.35 1.99 1.51
C ASP A 297 26.05 2.28 0.18
N VAL A 298 25.33 2.86 -0.79
CA VAL A 298 25.90 3.27 -2.09
C VAL A 298 27.05 4.27 -1.93
N SER A 299 26.88 5.28 -1.06
CA SER A 299 27.91 6.29 -0.79
C SER A 299 29.19 5.67 -0.21
N SER A 300 29.05 4.75 0.75
CA SER A 300 30.18 4.07 1.37
C SER A 300 30.90 3.14 0.39
N TRP A 301 30.16 2.33 -0.38
CA TRP A 301 30.77 1.48 -1.41
C TRP A 301 31.47 2.29 -2.47
N ARG A 302 30.93 3.44 -2.89
CA ARG A 302 31.58 4.32 -3.87
C ARG A 302 32.98 4.79 -3.39
N LYS A 303 33.11 5.15 -2.11
CA LYS A 303 34.36 5.68 -1.52
C LYS A 303 35.42 4.61 -1.23
N LYS A 304 35.06 3.32 -1.12
CA LYS A 304 36.02 2.23 -0.87
C LYS A 304 36.95 2.03 -2.07
N LYS A 305 38.27 2.16 -1.82
CA LYS A 305 39.37 1.88 -2.77
C LYS A 305 40.06 0.53 -2.49
N SER A 306 40.18 0.12 -1.22
CA SER A 306 40.68 -1.19 -0.80
C SER A 306 39.51 -2.14 -0.47
N LEU A 307 39.63 -3.42 -0.86
CA LEU A 307 38.64 -4.47 -0.58
C LEU A 307 39.04 -5.36 0.62
N VAL A 308 40.11 -5.00 1.33
CA VAL A 308 40.55 -5.67 2.56
C VAL A 308 39.37 -5.76 3.54
N GLY A 309 39.16 -6.94 4.15
CA GLY A 309 38.07 -7.18 5.11
C GLY A 309 36.67 -7.39 4.51
N VAL A 310 36.53 -7.44 3.17
CA VAL A 310 35.26 -7.74 2.49
C VAL A 310 35.32 -9.13 1.84
N SER A 311 34.42 -10.03 2.24
CA SER A 311 34.30 -11.36 1.63
C SER A 311 33.67 -11.27 0.23
N ARG A 312 34.40 -11.72 -0.81
CA ARG A 312 33.90 -11.74 -2.19
C ARG A 312 32.77 -12.77 -2.36
N LYS A 313 32.88 -13.92 -1.68
CA LYS A 313 31.87 -15.00 -1.70
C LYS A 313 30.58 -14.56 -1.03
N SER A 314 30.67 -13.86 0.11
CA SER A 314 29.50 -13.33 0.82
C SER A 314 28.74 -12.29 -0.01
N VAL A 315 29.43 -11.39 -0.71
CA VAL A 315 28.79 -10.40 -1.60
C VAL A 315 28.07 -11.08 -2.76
N LEU A 316 28.69 -12.08 -3.39
CA LEU A 316 28.04 -12.84 -4.47
C LEU A 316 26.79 -13.56 -3.98
N TRP A 317 26.89 -14.28 -2.85
CA TRP A 317 25.76 -15.01 -2.27
C TRP A 317 24.61 -14.08 -1.88
N ARG A 318 24.93 -12.93 -1.28
CA ARG A 318 23.95 -11.90 -0.90
C ARG A 318 23.23 -11.32 -2.12
N SER A 319 23.96 -11.09 -3.21
CA SER A 319 23.35 -10.60 -4.46
C SER A 319 22.39 -11.61 -5.08
N LEU A 320 22.78 -12.90 -5.10
CA LEU A 320 21.94 -13.98 -5.64
C LEU A 320 20.68 -14.15 -4.81
N SER A 321 20.82 -14.19 -3.47
CA SER A 321 19.68 -14.30 -2.56
C SER A 321 18.71 -13.12 -2.72
N THR A 322 19.21 -11.89 -2.83
CA THR A 322 18.37 -10.71 -3.01
C THR A 322 17.68 -10.70 -4.38
N LEU A 323 18.36 -11.15 -5.43
CA LEU A 323 17.80 -11.26 -6.77
C LEU A 323 16.68 -12.32 -6.84
N LEU A 324 16.88 -13.47 -6.18
CA LEU A 324 15.85 -14.51 -6.09
C LEU A 324 14.60 -14.01 -5.33
N ILE A 325 14.80 -13.27 -4.23
CA ILE A 325 13.69 -12.64 -3.50
C ILE A 325 12.97 -11.63 -4.40
N PHE A 326 13.70 -10.78 -5.11
CA PHE A 326 13.10 -9.82 -6.04
C PHE A 326 12.29 -10.51 -7.16
N LEU A 327 12.83 -11.57 -7.76
CA LEU A 327 12.15 -12.35 -8.81
C LEU A 327 10.88 -13.01 -8.28
N HIS A 328 10.92 -13.57 -7.06
CA HIS A 328 9.73 -14.14 -6.43
C HIS A 328 8.67 -13.08 -6.15
N LEU A 329 9.07 -11.91 -5.65
CA LEU A 329 8.14 -10.81 -5.36
C LEU A 329 7.60 -10.14 -6.63
N LEU A 330 8.29 -10.25 -7.76
CA LEU A 330 7.86 -9.67 -9.04
C LEU A 330 6.55 -10.30 -9.56
N GLU A 331 6.28 -11.55 -9.21
CA GLU A 331 5.06 -12.26 -9.61
C GLU A 331 3.87 -11.98 -8.66
N GLU A 332 4.12 -11.78 -7.36
CA GLU A 332 3.07 -11.81 -6.34
C GLU A 332 2.77 -10.45 -5.68
N THR A 333 3.61 -9.42 -5.87
CA THR A 333 3.53 -8.20 -5.05
C THR A 333 3.33 -6.89 -5.81
N SER A 334 2.83 -5.87 -5.09
CA SER A 334 2.55 -4.55 -5.64
C SER A 334 3.82 -3.74 -5.93
N LEU A 335 3.72 -2.83 -6.91
CA LEU A 335 4.83 -1.96 -7.33
C LEU A 335 5.47 -1.17 -6.17
N LEU A 336 4.68 -0.81 -5.17
CA LEU A 336 5.13 -0.03 -4.01
C LEU A 336 6.14 -0.80 -3.14
N VAL A 337 5.95 -2.11 -2.99
CA VAL A 337 6.88 -2.99 -2.26
C VAL A 337 8.01 -3.45 -3.19
N LEU A 338 7.71 -3.68 -4.47
CA LEU A 338 8.67 -4.13 -5.46
C LEU A 338 9.78 -3.09 -5.73
N LEU A 339 9.45 -1.80 -5.71
CA LEU A 339 10.39 -0.73 -6.05
C LEU A 339 11.56 -0.60 -5.05
N PRO A 340 11.35 -0.51 -3.72
CA PRO A 340 12.45 -0.54 -2.76
C PRO A 340 13.31 -1.80 -2.85
N VAL A 341 12.70 -2.98 -3.00
CA VAL A 341 13.41 -4.26 -3.11
C VAL A 341 14.22 -4.33 -4.42
N GLY A 342 13.64 -3.89 -5.53
CA GLY A 342 14.29 -3.84 -6.83
C GLY A 342 15.50 -2.90 -6.86
N LEU A 343 15.36 -1.70 -6.28
CA LEU A 343 16.49 -0.79 -6.12
C LEU A 343 17.60 -1.41 -5.25
N GLY A 344 17.23 -2.12 -4.18
CA GLY A 344 18.16 -2.89 -3.35
C GLY A 344 18.89 -3.98 -4.15
N ALA A 345 18.17 -4.76 -4.95
CA ALA A 345 18.72 -5.81 -5.81
C ALA A 345 19.71 -5.24 -6.83
N CYS A 346 19.36 -4.14 -7.50
CA CYS A 346 20.26 -3.44 -8.43
C CYS A 346 21.56 -2.98 -7.74
N VAL A 347 21.46 -2.47 -6.50
CA VAL A 347 22.64 -2.05 -5.73
C VAL A 347 23.51 -3.24 -5.32
N GLU A 348 22.93 -4.37 -4.92
CA GLU A 348 23.70 -5.59 -4.61
C GLU A 348 24.42 -6.14 -5.85
N VAL A 349 23.75 -6.17 -7.01
CA VAL A 349 24.37 -6.55 -8.30
C VAL A 349 25.52 -5.60 -8.66
N TRP A 350 25.34 -4.28 -8.48
CA TRP A 350 26.40 -3.30 -8.69
C TRP A 350 27.63 -3.54 -7.80
N LYS A 351 27.44 -3.96 -6.54
CA LYS A 351 28.55 -4.31 -5.64
C LYS A 351 29.35 -5.49 -6.19
N VAL A 352 28.71 -6.50 -6.78
CA VAL A 352 29.39 -7.64 -7.42
C VAL A 352 30.31 -7.14 -8.52
N PHE A 353 29.80 -6.35 -9.46
CA PHE A 353 30.63 -5.77 -10.53
C PHE A 353 31.83 -5.00 -9.98
N LYS A 354 31.63 -4.23 -8.91
CA LYS A 354 32.70 -3.48 -8.24
C LYS A 354 33.74 -4.39 -7.57
N VAL A 355 33.33 -5.45 -6.87
CA VAL A 355 34.23 -6.37 -6.15
C VAL A 355 35.09 -7.19 -7.12
N PHE A 356 34.51 -7.64 -8.23
CA PHE A 356 35.22 -8.40 -9.25
C PHE A 356 35.99 -7.52 -10.24
N LYS A 357 35.96 -6.18 -10.06
CA LYS A 357 36.58 -5.18 -10.94
C LYS A 357 36.24 -5.39 -12.43
N ILE A 358 35.05 -5.90 -12.71
CA ILE A 358 34.59 -6.17 -14.08
C ILE A 358 34.36 -4.83 -14.75
N HIS A 359 35.19 -4.47 -15.73
CA HIS A 359 34.93 -3.32 -16.59
C HIS A 359 34.13 -3.80 -17.80
N SER A 360 32.99 -3.15 -18.05
CA SER A 360 32.22 -3.36 -19.27
C SER A 360 32.92 -2.59 -20.37
N VAL A 361 33.60 -3.32 -21.27
CA VAL A 361 34.30 -2.74 -22.42
C VAL A 361 33.34 -2.62 -23.62
N ASP A 362 32.28 -3.43 -23.69
CA ASP A 362 31.15 -3.27 -24.62
C ASP A 362 29.92 -4.11 -24.18
N ALA A 363 28.73 -3.82 -24.73
CA ALA A 363 27.40 -4.27 -24.30
C ALA A 363 27.16 -5.80 -24.17
N PHE A 364 28.11 -6.64 -24.60
CA PHE A 364 27.99 -8.11 -24.54
C PHE A 364 29.26 -8.85 -24.09
N CYS A 365 30.35 -8.14 -23.74
CA CYS A 365 31.62 -8.79 -23.38
C CYS A 365 32.18 -8.25 -22.06
N PHE A 366 32.26 -9.13 -21.05
CA PHE A 366 32.82 -8.84 -19.74
C PHE A 366 34.27 -9.34 -19.64
N THR A 367 35.22 -8.42 -19.52
CA THR A 367 36.63 -8.79 -19.27
C THR A 367 36.90 -8.75 -17.77
N VAL A 368 37.18 -9.91 -17.18
CA VAL A 368 37.58 -10.03 -15.76
C VAL A 368 39.08 -9.79 -15.66
N GLN A 369 39.51 -8.61 -15.20
CA GLN A 369 40.92 -8.40 -14.86
C GLN A 369 41.24 -9.00 -13.49
N VAL A 370 41.91 -10.15 -13.49
CA VAL A 370 42.51 -10.74 -12.28
C VAL A 370 43.85 -10.06 -12.02
N ASN A 371 43.82 -8.90 -11.35
CA ASN A 371 45.05 -8.31 -10.80
C ASN A 371 45.57 -9.16 -9.63
N LYS A 372 46.89 -9.19 -9.46
CA LYS A 372 47.56 -9.78 -8.27
C LYS A 372 46.88 -9.23 -7.00
N LEU A 373 46.38 -10.13 -6.16
CA LEU A 373 45.80 -9.78 -4.86
C LEU A 373 46.89 -9.16 -3.99
N ASP A 374 46.54 -8.07 -3.30
CA ASP A 374 47.38 -7.51 -2.25
C ASP A 374 47.55 -8.51 -1.11
N GLU A 375 48.68 -8.50 -0.38
CA GLU A 375 48.96 -9.49 0.69
C GLU A 375 47.85 -9.51 1.77
N ASP A 376 47.29 -8.33 2.10
CA ASP A 376 46.20 -8.23 3.06
C ASP A 376 44.83 -8.64 2.47
N GLU A 377 44.64 -8.56 1.15
CA GLU A 377 43.48 -9.15 0.48
C GLU A 377 43.59 -10.68 0.45
N ARG A 378 44.80 -11.23 0.28
CA ARG A 378 45.06 -12.67 0.30
C ARG A 378 44.72 -13.28 1.66
N LYS A 379 45.17 -12.66 2.75
CA LYS A 379 44.78 -13.05 4.13
C LYS A 379 43.26 -13.05 4.32
N THR A 380 42.57 -12.06 3.74
CA THR A 380 41.10 -12.00 3.80
C THR A 380 40.45 -13.19 3.09
N VAL A 381 40.97 -13.59 1.92
CA VAL A 381 40.49 -14.76 1.16
C VAL A 381 40.77 -16.09 1.87
N ASP A 382 41.91 -16.20 2.54
CA ASP A 382 42.25 -17.41 3.31
C ASP A 382 41.32 -17.58 4.52
N TYR A 383 41.05 -16.51 5.26
CA TYR A 383 40.06 -16.53 6.34
C TYR A 383 38.64 -16.82 5.83
N ASP A 384 38.24 -16.23 4.70
CA ASP A 384 36.94 -16.49 4.08
C ASP A 384 36.79 -17.96 3.67
N THR A 385 37.85 -18.59 3.17
CA THR A 385 37.85 -20.00 2.77
C THR A 385 37.76 -20.94 3.97
N GLN A 386 38.45 -20.63 5.06
CA GLN A 386 38.31 -21.36 6.33
C GLN A 386 36.87 -21.30 6.85
N VAL A 387 36.24 -20.12 6.85
CA VAL A 387 34.87 -19.95 7.35
C VAL A 387 33.85 -20.66 6.47
N CYS A 388 33.98 -20.58 5.15
CA CYS A 388 33.12 -21.34 4.24
C CYS A 388 33.20 -22.85 4.49
N PHE A 389 34.39 -23.38 4.76
CA PHE A 389 34.56 -24.80 5.10
C PHE A 389 33.81 -25.18 6.38
N TYR A 390 33.92 -24.37 7.44
CA TYR A 390 33.16 -24.58 8.68
C TYR A 390 31.64 -24.47 8.47
N LEU A 391 31.18 -23.52 7.66
CA LEU A 391 29.75 -23.39 7.33
C LEU A 391 29.21 -24.59 6.55
N VAL A 392 29.96 -25.09 5.56
CA VAL A 392 29.56 -26.23 4.73
C VAL A 392 29.55 -27.53 5.55
N CYS A 393 30.47 -27.70 6.49
CA CYS A 393 30.44 -28.84 7.42
C CYS A 393 29.29 -28.77 8.43
N LEU A 394 28.84 -27.57 8.81
CA LEU A 394 27.65 -27.40 9.65
C LEU A 394 26.34 -27.63 8.89
N PHE A 395 26.32 -27.36 7.58
CA PHE A 395 25.14 -27.51 6.71
C PHE A 395 24.40 -28.86 6.85
N PRO A 396 25.05 -30.04 6.77
CA PRO A 396 24.37 -31.34 6.91
C PRO A 396 23.78 -31.58 8.31
N CYS A 397 24.32 -30.97 9.37
CA CYS A 397 23.80 -31.11 10.73
C CYS A 397 22.48 -30.33 10.94
N TRP A 398 22.24 -29.29 10.13
CA TRP A 398 21.07 -28.41 10.23
C TRP A 398 19.92 -28.80 9.31
N VAL A 399 20.21 -29.54 8.23
CA VAL A 399 19.18 -30.14 7.36
C VAL A 399 18.30 -31.16 8.11
N LEU A 400 18.79 -31.70 9.24
CA LEU A 400 18.01 -32.54 10.15
C LEU A 400 16.94 -31.76 10.94
N VAL A 401 16.98 -30.42 10.94
CA VAL A 401 15.99 -29.56 11.59
C VAL A 401 15.02 -29.02 10.53
N ARG A 402 13.71 -29.13 10.81
CA ARG A 402 12.57 -28.75 9.95
C ARG A 402 12.86 -27.61 8.94
N PHE A 403 12.51 -27.84 7.67
CA PHE A 403 12.73 -26.97 6.50
C PHE A 403 12.45 -25.47 6.69
N PRO A 404 11.37 -25.04 7.41
CA PRO A 404 11.14 -23.61 7.65
C PRO A 404 12.22 -23.00 8.56
N LEU A 405 12.62 -23.69 9.63
CA LEU A 405 13.67 -23.21 10.56
C LEU A 405 15.03 -23.12 9.87
N PHE A 406 15.29 -24.02 8.92
CA PHE A 406 16.50 -24.04 8.11
C PHE A 406 16.63 -22.78 7.22
N LEU A 407 15.56 -22.37 6.53
CA LEU A 407 15.59 -21.15 5.69
C LEU A 407 15.86 -19.88 6.53
N TYR A 408 15.27 -19.81 7.74
CA TYR A 408 15.52 -18.69 8.65
C TYR A 408 16.96 -18.70 9.20
N ALA A 409 17.44 -19.85 9.69
CA ALA A 409 18.80 -20.01 10.18
C ALA A 409 19.86 -19.74 9.10
N PHE A 410 19.56 -20.06 7.85
CA PHE A 410 20.43 -19.82 6.71
C PHE A 410 20.69 -18.33 6.48
N GLY A 411 19.66 -17.49 6.65
CA GLY A 411 19.79 -16.03 6.62
C GLY A 411 20.75 -15.50 7.70
N PHE A 412 20.67 -16.03 8.92
CA PHE A 412 21.60 -15.73 10.02
C PHE A 412 23.03 -16.20 9.70
N LEU A 413 23.19 -17.41 9.18
CA LEU A 413 24.49 -18.01 8.90
C LEU A 413 25.23 -17.29 7.78
N SER A 414 24.51 -16.74 6.79
CA SER A 414 25.07 -15.93 5.71
C SER A 414 25.81 -14.66 6.20
N MET A 415 25.54 -14.23 7.44
CA MET A 415 26.16 -13.07 8.09
C MET A 415 27.38 -13.42 8.95
N ALA A 416 27.55 -14.68 9.32
CA ALA A 416 28.67 -15.15 10.15
C ALA A 416 30.07 -14.94 9.51
N PRO A 417 30.28 -15.10 8.19
CA PRO A 417 31.58 -14.85 7.57
C PRO A 417 32.10 -13.43 7.78
N GLN A 418 31.23 -12.43 7.66
CA GLN A 418 31.62 -11.04 7.81
C GLN A 418 31.97 -10.69 9.27
N LEU A 419 31.25 -11.26 10.24
CA LEU A 419 31.56 -11.12 11.67
C LEU A 419 32.89 -11.77 12.06
N PHE A 420 33.17 -12.96 11.51
CA PHE A 420 34.40 -13.70 11.78
C PHE A 420 35.63 -12.98 11.21
N ILE A 421 35.54 -12.48 9.98
CA ILE A 421 36.61 -11.71 9.34
C ILE A 421 36.94 -10.46 10.16
N ASN A 422 35.92 -9.73 10.64
CA ASN A 422 36.12 -8.56 11.50
C ASN A 422 36.82 -8.92 12.82
N HIS A 423 36.46 -10.05 13.42
CA HIS A 423 37.09 -10.53 14.66
C HIS A 423 38.57 -10.89 14.43
N LYS A 424 38.89 -11.60 13.34
CA LYS A 424 40.27 -11.98 13.00
C LYS A 424 41.14 -10.79 12.62
N LEU A 425 40.59 -9.80 11.92
CA LEU A 425 41.30 -8.58 11.53
C LEU A 425 41.40 -7.54 12.66
N LYS A 426 40.78 -7.77 13.83
CA LYS A 426 40.71 -6.83 14.97
C LYS A 426 40.28 -5.40 14.57
N SER A 427 39.47 -5.30 13.52
CA SER A 427 39.07 -4.03 12.92
C SER A 427 37.63 -4.09 12.46
N VAL A 428 36.84 -3.10 12.88
CA VAL A 428 35.43 -2.95 12.51
C VAL A 428 35.22 -1.84 11.47
N SER A 429 36.32 -1.25 10.98
CA SER A 429 36.30 -0.13 10.02
C SER A 429 35.75 -0.52 8.64
N HIS A 430 35.75 -1.82 8.33
CA HIS A 430 35.25 -2.35 7.06
C HIS A 430 33.72 -2.44 7.00
N LEU A 431 33.04 -2.42 8.16
CA LEU A 431 31.59 -2.49 8.29
C LEU A 431 30.96 -1.09 8.34
N GLN A 432 29.83 -0.91 7.65
CA GLN A 432 29.16 0.38 7.52
C GLN A 432 28.24 0.67 8.72
N GLY A 433 28.80 1.16 9.82
CA GLY A 433 28.06 1.41 11.07
C GLY A 433 26.81 2.28 10.89
N THR A 434 26.86 3.31 10.05
CA THR A 434 25.70 4.18 9.79
C THR A 434 24.59 3.48 8.99
N VAL A 435 24.91 2.55 8.07
CA VAL A 435 23.89 1.75 7.35
C VAL A 435 23.23 0.77 8.32
N LEU A 436 24.01 0.13 9.18
CA LEU A 436 23.48 -0.78 10.19
C LEU A 436 22.58 -0.07 11.18
N MET A 437 22.93 1.14 11.61
CA MET A 437 22.09 1.95 12.48
C MET A 437 20.72 2.24 11.85
N TYR A 438 20.67 2.65 10.57
CA TYR A 438 19.39 2.88 9.90
C TYR A 438 18.56 1.62 9.75
N ARG A 439 19.20 0.47 9.47
CA ARG A 439 18.50 -0.82 9.40
C ARG A 439 17.93 -1.25 10.76
N VAL A 440 18.68 -1.04 11.85
CA VAL A 440 18.23 -1.35 13.21
C VAL A 440 17.09 -0.44 13.64
N ILE A 441 17.16 0.85 13.32
CA ILE A 441 16.03 1.76 13.58
C ILE A 441 14.79 1.29 12.81
N ASN A 442 14.95 0.86 11.56
CA ASN A 442 13.84 0.32 10.77
C ASN A 442 13.24 -0.94 11.41
N THR A 443 14.06 -1.88 11.87
CA THR A 443 13.56 -3.10 12.56
C THR A 443 12.91 -2.80 13.89
N LEU A 444 13.49 -1.91 14.70
CA LEU A 444 12.91 -1.48 15.97
C LEU A 444 11.52 -0.85 15.78
N ILE A 445 11.35 -0.01 14.76
CA ILE A 445 10.05 0.59 14.43
C ILE A 445 9.05 -0.50 14.03
N SER A 446 9.46 -1.46 13.19
CA SER A 446 8.62 -2.59 12.78
C SER A 446 8.19 -3.46 13.96
N ASP A 447 9.09 -3.73 14.89
CA ASP A 447 8.81 -4.58 16.06
C ASP A 447 7.92 -3.87 17.07
N LEU A 448 8.13 -2.57 17.30
CA LEU A 448 7.21 -1.73 18.07
C LEU A 448 5.83 -1.71 17.42
N CYS A 449 5.73 -1.59 16.10
CA CYS A 449 4.47 -1.63 15.38
C CYS A 449 3.76 -2.99 15.55
N SER A 450 4.48 -4.10 15.37
CA SER A 450 3.94 -5.45 15.58
C SER A 450 3.46 -5.65 17.03
N CYS A 451 4.23 -5.16 18.00
CA CYS A 451 3.89 -5.22 19.43
C CYS A 451 2.63 -4.39 19.75
N THR A 452 2.53 -3.16 19.22
CA THR A 452 1.32 -2.33 19.39
C THR A 452 0.09 -2.96 18.75
N SER A 453 0.22 -3.56 17.56
CA SER A 453 -0.86 -4.27 16.88
C SER A 453 -1.29 -5.52 17.66
N PHE A 454 -0.36 -6.21 18.32
CA PHE A 454 -0.67 -7.33 19.21
C PHE A 454 -1.52 -6.88 20.39
N PHE A 455 -1.14 -5.79 21.07
CA PHE A 455 -1.90 -5.26 22.21
C PHE A 455 -3.27 -4.70 21.82
N LEU A 456 -3.43 -4.18 20.60
CA LEU A 456 -4.69 -3.58 20.15
C LEU A 456 -5.66 -4.55 19.49
N SER A 457 -5.18 -5.53 18.71
CA SER A 457 -6.04 -6.31 17.80
C SER A 457 -5.97 -7.82 18.02
N GLY A 458 -5.12 -8.34 18.89
CA GLY A 458 -5.10 -9.77 19.27
C GLY A 458 -4.74 -10.76 18.15
N SER A 459 -4.52 -10.32 16.92
CA SER A 459 -4.12 -11.16 15.80
C SER A 459 -2.61 -11.38 15.81
N PHE A 460 -2.20 -12.61 16.10
CA PHE A 460 -0.82 -13.06 16.15
C PHE A 460 -0.40 -13.67 14.80
N SER A 461 0.47 -12.99 14.04
CA SER A 461 1.18 -13.62 12.91
C SER A 461 2.59 -13.99 13.34
N SER A 462 2.75 -15.24 13.77
CA SER A 462 3.94 -15.80 14.43
C SER A 462 5.19 -15.90 13.55
N SER A 463 5.06 -15.72 12.22
CA SER A 463 6.13 -16.04 11.27
C SER A 463 7.12 -14.88 11.02
N HIS A 464 6.74 -13.63 11.28
CA HIS A 464 7.60 -12.47 11.01
C HIS A 464 8.65 -12.16 12.11
N GLN A 465 8.51 -12.74 13.32
CA GLN A 465 9.25 -12.30 14.52
C GLN A 465 10.72 -12.77 14.61
N LEU A 466 11.16 -13.74 13.81
CA LEU A 466 12.57 -14.21 13.84
C LEU A 466 13.49 -13.49 12.83
N SER A 467 12.93 -12.90 11.77
CA SER A 467 13.72 -12.19 10.75
C SER A 467 14.16 -10.80 11.24
N CYS A 468 13.31 -10.10 12.01
CA CYS A 468 13.62 -8.79 12.59
C CYS A 468 14.78 -8.84 13.59
N PHE A 469 14.83 -9.90 14.40
CA PHE A 469 15.88 -10.09 15.40
C PHE A 469 17.29 -10.26 14.79
N ARG A 470 17.38 -10.61 13.49
CA ARG A 470 18.64 -10.78 12.78
C ARG A 470 19.49 -9.51 12.77
N ASP A 471 18.90 -8.40 12.32
CA ASP A 471 19.66 -7.17 12.10
C ASP A 471 19.98 -6.47 13.43
N GLU A 472 19.16 -6.69 14.47
CA GLU A 472 19.40 -6.24 15.84
C GLU A 472 20.53 -7.01 16.54
N LEU A 473 20.54 -8.33 16.45
CA LEU A 473 21.63 -9.16 16.97
C LEU A 473 22.96 -8.82 16.30
N LEU A 474 22.96 -8.62 14.98
CA LEU A 474 24.16 -8.21 14.24
C LEU A 474 24.70 -6.88 14.73
N PHE A 475 23.82 -5.93 15.03
CA PHE A 475 24.21 -4.65 15.59
C PHE A 475 24.77 -4.76 17.00
N LEU A 476 24.20 -5.61 17.85
CA LEU A 476 24.73 -5.91 19.18
C LEU A 476 26.14 -6.51 19.10
N PHE A 477 26.37 -7.49 18.22
CA PHE A 477 27.71 -8.04 17.98
C PHE A 477 28.68 -6.99 17.43
N TYR A 478 28.23 -6.12 16.52
CA TYR A 478 29.03 -5.01 16.01
C TYR A 478 29.44 -4.04 17.13
N LEU A 479 28.51 -3.66 18.02
CA LEU A 479 28.80 -2.79 19.16
C LEU A 479 29.78 -3.45 20.13
N TYR A 480 29.61 -4.75 20.40
CA TYR A 480 30.52 -5.53 21.23
C TYR A 480 31.94 -5.55 20.64
N GLN A 481 32.08 -5.91 19.36
CA GLN A 481 33.36 -5.93 18.66
C GLN A 481 34.00 -4.52 18.61
N ARG A 482 33.20 -3.47 18.43
CA ARG A 482 33.69 -2.09 18.41
C ARG A 482 34.21 -1.67 19.78
N ARG A 483 33.49 -1.98 20.86
CA ARG A 483 33.92 -1.69 22.23
C ARG A 483 35.19 -2.44 22.60
N TYR A 484 35.22 -3.75 22.33
CA TYR A 484 36.39 -4.59 22.60
C TYR A 484 37.65 -4.12 21.85
N ASN A 485 37.52 -3.77 20.57
CA ASN A 485 38.65 -3.23 19.80
C ASN A 485 39.10 -1.84 20.32
N MET A 486 38.18 -0.99 20.79
CA MET A 486 38.56 0.29 21.44
C MET A 486 39.31 0.06 22.76
N GLU A 487 38.88 -0.89 23.59
CA GLU A 487 39.57 -1.25 24.84
C GLU A 487 40.99 -1.83 24.57
N ILE A 488 41.15 -2.65 23.53
CA ILE A 488 42.48 -3.13 23.12
C ILE A 488 43.36 -1.96 22.65
N HIS A 489 42.86 -1.07 21.79
CA HIS A 489 43.63 0.07 21.32
C HIS A 489 44.01 1.01 22.49
N SER A 490 43.12 1.19 23.46
CA SER A 490 43.40 1.94 24.69
C SER A 490 44.45 1.27 25.58
N ARG A 491 44.52 -0.07 25.63
CA ARG A 491 45.54 -0.79 26.40
C ARG A 491 46.91 -0.80 25.73
N TYR A 492 46.98 -0.78 24.40
CA TYR A 492 48.24 -0.67 23.67
C TYR A 492 48.78 0.76 23.59
N ASN A 493 47.92 1.78 23.71
CA ASN A 493 48.31 3.19 23.73
C ASN A 493 48.50 3.78 25.15
N GLN A 494 48.48 2.95 26.21
CA GLN A 494 48.96 3.42 27.50
C GLN A 494 50.48 3.60 27.41
N PRO A 495 51.03 4.81 27.71
CA PRO A 495 52.48 4.95 27.79
C PRO A 495 52.96 4.01 28.89
N CYS A 496 53.87 3.11 28.55
CA CYS A 496 54.66 2.41 29.54
C CYS A 496 55.40 3.47 30.36
N PHE A 497 54.91 3.77 31.57
CA PHE A 497 55.72 4.43 32.58
C PHE A 497 56.80 3.43 32.97
N VAL A 498 57.97 3.60 32.35
CA VAL A 498 59.24 2.98 32.75
C VAL A 498 59.92 3.91 33.74
#